data_AF-A0A3M2QLS1-F1
#
_entry.id   AF-A0A3M2QLS1-F1
#
_cell.length_a   1.000
_cell.length_b   1.000
_cell.length_c   1.000
_cell.angle_alpha   90.00
_cell.angle_beta   90.00
_cell.angle_gamma   90.00
#
_symmetry.space_group_name_H-M   'P 1'
#
loop_
_entity.id
_entity.type
_entity.pdbx_description
1 polymer ?
#
loop_
_entity_poly.entity_id
_entity_poly.type
_entity_poly.pdbx_seq_one_letter_code
_entity_poly.pdbx_strand_id
1 'polypeptide(L)'
;YKPLRRQRQMYADSSVPIAKVPEAFPKTLLYPVDYLPLKNAKAQEVFDSFISTLEKELGMKTEKINVTAILQKSDNPYINTVAMTESLFSTSLIWDSWRDLGKDLVARWNATYPNAGFPPFDLETRNGYINHGTVNQSAYDEVIKHKKEFATFATKEILRPSKKTCSESIMILESGAGGLPSYREEFLNHEEGAGFLYMTDPKQWLNPLLLSPLLSAPQIGIPIGQVDYKSVISLQTEKLPIVMDLMAYPGCDNMLLDLVEKLAEKGVIKTVKTGRTAF
;
A
#
# COMPACT_ATOMS: atom_id res chain seq x y z
N TYR A 1 -12.90 7.30 19.68
CA TYR A 1 -11.95 6.39 19.00
C TYR A 1 -11.41 5.27 19.93
N LYS A 2 -12.26 4.36 20.45
CA LYS A 2 -11.81 3.13 21.17
C LYS A 2 -10.99 2.13 20.32
N PRO A 3 -11.16 2.01 18.97
CA PRO A 3 -10.42 1.04 18.16
C PRO A 3 -8.91 1.32 18.06
N LEU A 4 -8.50 2.58 17.97
CA LEU A 4 -7.08 2.96 17.78
C LEU A 4 -6.21 2.64 19.01
N ARG A 5 -6.79 2.74 20.22
CA ARG A 5 -6.12 2.30 21.46
C ARG A 5 -5.83 0.78 21.47
N ARG A 6 -6.69 -0.05 20.86
CA ARG A 6 -6.45 -1.50 20.74
C ARG A 6 -5.31 -1.79 19.77
N GLN A 7 -5.21 -1.06 18.65
CA GLN A 7 -4.10 -1.25 17.72
C GLN A 7 -2.75 -0.95 18.38
N ARG A 8 -2.63 0.15 19.14
CA ARG A 8 -1.38 0.44 19.90
C ARG A 8 -0.97 -0.68 20.84
N GLN A 9 -1.95 -1.34 21.45
CA GLN A 9 -1.69 -2.46 22.36
C GLN A 9 -1.23 -3.73 21.61
N MET A 10 -1.67 -3.95 20.36
CA MET A 10 -1.20 -5.06 19.54
C MET A 10 0.28 -4.95 19.15
N TYR A 11 0.82 -3.72 19.09
CA TYR A 11 2.22 -3.49 18.75
C TYR A 11 3.16 -3.40 19.98
N ALA A 12 2.65 -3.59 21.20
CA ALA A 12 3.47 -3.46 22.41
C ALA A 12 4.70 -4.39 22.43
N ASP A 13 4.58 -5.57 21.81
CA ASP A 13 5.64 -6.58 21.70
C ASP A 13 6.34 -6.58 20.32
N SER A 14 6.13 -5.54 19.50
CA SER A 14 6.73 -5.43 18.18
C SER A 14 8.25 -5.27 18.26
N SER A 15 8.98 -6.01 17.41
CA SER A 15 10.43 -5.85 17.23
C SER A 15 10.81 -4.57 16.48
N VAL A 16 9.83 -3.90 15.86
CA VAL A 16 10.02 -2.59 15.22
C VAL A 16 9.92 -1.50 16.29
N PRO A 17 10.98 -0.69 16.49
CA PRO A 17 10.93 0.40 17.46
C PRO A 17 9.81 1.39 17.10
N ILE A 18 8.79 1.46 17.94
CA ILE A 18 7.71 2.43 17.78
C ILE A 18 8.22 3.77 18.32
N ALA A 19 8.24 4.79 17.46
CA ALA A 19 8.62 6.11 17.91
C ALA A 19 7.66 6.63 18.99
N LYS A 20 8.20 7.45 19.89
CA LYS A 20 7.39 8.21 20.86
C LYS A 20 6.38 9.08 20.11
N VAL A 21 5.26 9.35 20.77
CA VAL A 21 4.23 10.27 20.26
C VAL A 21 4.89 11.57 19.80
N PRO A 22 4.70 11.99 18.54
CA PRO A 22 5.39 13.16 18.00
C PRO A 22 4.89 14.45 18.65
N GLU A 23 5.75 15.45 18.74
CA GLU A 23 5.40 16.77 19.31
C GLU A 23 4.54 17.60 18.33
N ALA A 24 4.61 17.28 17.04
CA ALA A 24 3.85 17.92 15.97
C ALA A 24 3.70 17.00 14.75
N PHE A 25 2.78 17.33 13.84
CA PHE A 25 2.70 16.66 12.54
C PHE A 25 3.69 17.25 11.53
N PRO A 26 4.16 16.43 10.55
CA PRO A 26 4.93 16.92 9.41
C PRO A 26 4.19 18.05 8.68
N LYS A 27 4.94 18.97 8.07
CA LYS A 27 4.38 20.10 7.31
C LYS A 27 4.48 19.95 5.80
N THR A 28 5.01 18.82 5.34
CA THR A 28 5.18 18.52 3.92
C THR A 28 4.37 17.28 3.54
N LEU A 29 3.57 17.40 2.49
CA LEU A 29 2.94 16.29 1.78
C LEU A 29 3.72 16.03 0.49
N LEU A 30 4.25 14.82 0.33
CA LEU A 30 4.91 14.44 -0.92
C LEU A 30 3.86 13.94 -1.91
N TYR A 31 3.75 14.62 -3.05
CA TYR A 31 2.87 14.28 -4.16
C TYR A 31 3.68 13.58 -5.26
N PRO A 32 3.52 12.26 -5.46
CA PRO A 32 4.24 11.52 -6.49
C PRO A 32 3.62 11.72 -7.87
N VAL A 33 4.29 12.51 -8.72
CA VAL A 33 3.81 12.88 -10.07
C VAL A 33 3.87 11.73 -11.07
N ASP A 34 4.57 10.66 -10.74
CA ASP A 34 4.67 9.42 -11.51
C ASP A 34 3.57 8.40 -11.18
N TYR A 35 2.81 8.64 -10.10
CA TYR A 35 1.63 7.83 -9.73
C TYR A 35 0.30 8.58 -9.85
N LEU A 36 0.33 9.91 -9.75
CA LEU A 36 -0.85 10.78 -9.84
C LEU A 36 -0.76 11.70 -11.07
N PRO A 37 -1.88 12.09 -11.70
CA PRO A 37 -3.26 12.02 -11.20
C PRO A 37 -3.93 10.65 -11.36
N LEU A 38 -5.05 10.47 -10.68
CA LEU A 38 -5.93 9.31 -10.83
C LEU A 38 -6.54 9.24 -12.24
N LYS A 39 -6.81 8.00 -12.70
CA LYS A 39 -7.44 7.74 -14.00
C LYS A 39 -8.84 8.36 -14.08
N ASN A 40 -9.61 8.33 -12.99
CA ASN A 40 -10.91 8.97 -12.90
C ASN A 40 -10.80 10.43 -12.42
N ALA A 41 -11.12 11.39 -13.28
CA ALA A 41 -11.06 12.81 -12.97
C ALA A 41 -11.91 13.22 -11.75
N LYS A 42 -13.10 12.63 -11.55
CA LYS A 42 -13.94 12.91 -10.38
C LYS A 42 -13.31 12.39 -9.09
N ALA A 43 -12.58 11.27 -9.18
CA ALA A 43 -11.82 10.77 -8.04
C ALA A 43 -10.63 11.68 -7.74
N GLN A 44 -9.97 12.21 -8.77
CA GLN A 44 -8.90 13.20 -8.61
C GLN A 44 -9.41 14.47 -7.91
N GLU A 45 -10.59 14.98 -8.27
CA GLU A 45 -11.21 16.12 -7.58
C GLU A 45 -11.39 15.86 -6.06
N VAL A 46 -11.77 14.64 -5.68
CA VAL A 46 -11.86 14.23 -4.27
C VAL A 46 -10.49 14.23 -3.61
N PHE A 47 -9.45 13.72 -4.28
CA PHE A 47 -8.06 13.78 -3.81
C PHE A 47 -7.59 15.22 -3.60
N ASP A 48 -7.76 16.08 -4.60
CA ASP A 48 -7.34 17.49 -4.57
C ASP A 48 -8.06 18.27 -3.45
N SER A 49 -9.35 18.01 -3.26
CA SER A 49 -10.14 18.59 -2.17
C SER A 49 -9.61 18.17 -0.80
N PHE A 50 -9.26 16.90 -0.63
CA PHE A 50 -8.68 16.42 0.62
C PHE A 50 -7.29 17.00 0.87
N ILE A 51 -6.41 17.05 -0.14
CA ILE A 51 -5.10 17.71 -0.05
C ILE A 51 -5.27 19.16 0.39
N SER A 52 -6.14 19.92 -0.28
CA SER A 52 -6.44 21.32 0.06
C SER A 52 -6.91 21.47 1.51
N THR A 53 -7.67 20.50 2.01
CA THR A 53 -8.11 20.47 3.41
C THR A 53 -6.96 20.21 4.38
N LEU A 54 -6.02 19.30 4.06
CA LEU A 54 -4.82 19.07 4.85
C LEU A 54 -3.93 20.33 4.90
N GLU A 55 -3.77 21.01 3.78
CA GLU A 55 -3.01 22.26 3.70
C GLU A 55 -3.63 23.34 4.58
N LYS A 56 -4.95 23.52 4.51
CA LYS A 56 -5.68 24.51 5.31
C LYS A 56 -5.71 24.17 6.81
N GLU A 57 -6.11 22.95 7.15
CA GLU A 57 -6.44 22.56 8.53
C GLU A 57 -5.22 22.18 9.37
N LEU A 58 -4.17 21.68 8.71
CA LEU A 58 -2.93 21.25 9.36
C LEU A 58 -1.72 22.09 8.96
N GLY A 59 -1.87 23.07 8.07
CA GLY A 59 -0.79 23.93 7.62
C GLY A 59 0.29 23.17 6.85
N MET A 60 -0.09 22.06 6.22
CA MET A 60 0.82 21.29 5.37
C MET A 60 1.02 22.00 4.02
N LYS A 61 2.08 21.65 3.31
CA LYS A 61 2.35 22.11 1.94
C LYS A 61 2.66 20.93 1.05
N THR A 62 2.10 20.93 -0.14
CA THR A 62 2.38 19.91 -1.15
C THR A 62 3.72 20.17 -1.83
N GLU A 63 4.57 19.14 -1.87
CA GLU A 63 5.83 19.10 -2.61
C GLU A 63 5.77 17.97 -3.64
N LYS A 64 5.98 18.31 -4.91
CA LYS A 64 5.96 17.32 -5.99
C LYS A 64 7.27 16.55 -6.01
N ILE A 65 7.17 15.23 -6.05
CA ILE A 65 8.31 14.33 -6.20
C ILE A 65 8.08 13.39 -7.38
N ASN A 66 9.15 12.86 -7.95
CA ASN A 66 9.11 11.77 -8.90
C ASN A 66 9.85 10.59 -8.27
N VAL A 67 9.08 9.61 -7.75
CA VAL A 67 9.62 8.49 -6.96
C VAL A 67 10.50 7.62 -7.85
N THR A 68 10.02 7.29 -9.04
CA THR A 68 10.73 6.53 -10.08
C THR A 68 12.10 7.14 -10.38
N ALA A 69 12.15 8.44 -10.68
CA ALA A 69 13.40 9.12 -11.00
C ALA A 69 14.39 9.18 -9.83
N ILE A 70 13.90 9.11 -8.58
CA ILE A 70 14.76 9.02 -7.39
C ILE A 70 15.36 7.61 -7.29
N LEU A 71 14.53 6.58 -7.40
CA LEU A 71 14.97 5.18 -7.31
C LEU A 71 15.94 4.82 -8.43
N GLN A 72 15.71 5.32 -9.64
CA GLN A 72 16.58 5.11 -10.80
C GLN A 72 17.97 5.76 -10.70
N LYS A 73 18.20 6.68 -9.75
CA LYS A 73 19.54 7.25 -9.49
C LYS A 73 20.46 6.32 -8.71
N SER A 74 19.92 5.26 -8.12
CA SER A 74 20.73 4.27 -7.41
C SER A 74 21.58 3.47 -8.41
N ASP A 75 22.81 3.15 -8.05
CA ASP A 75 23.66 2.22 -8.82
C ASP A 75 23.31 0.74 -8.53
N ASN A 76 22.41 0.48 -7.57
CA ASN A 76 21.99 -0.87 -7.21
C ASN A 76 20.88 -1.39 -8.15
N PRO A 77 21.09 -2.49 -8.89
CA PRO A 77 20.09 -3.09 -9.77
C PRO A 77 18.76 -3.39 -9.08
N TYR A 78 18.79 -3.82 -7.82
CA TYR A 78 17.62 -4.11 -7.00
C TYR A 78 16.81 -2.89 -6.58
N ILE A 79 17.29 -1.68 -6.89
CA ILE A 79 16.61 -0.41 -6.61
C ILE A 79 16.24 0.31 -7.91
N ASN A 80 17.08 0.24 -8.95
CA ASN A 80 16.90 1.05 -10.16
C ASN A 80 16.22 0.31 -11.33
N THR A 81 16.01 -1.01 -11.24
CA THR A 81 15.31 -1.79 -12.29
C THR A 81 14.02 -2.39 -11.77
N VAL A 82 12.98 -2.42 -12.63
CA VAL A 82 11.64 -2.94 -12.27
C VAL A 82 11.72 -4.40 -11.84
N ALA A 83 12.26 -5.27 -12.70
CA ALA A 83 12.28 -6.71 -12.45
C ALA A 83 13.00 -7.09 -11.14
N MET A 84 14.13 -6.46 -10.84
CA MET A 84 14.87 -6.74 -9.61
C MET A 84 14.20 -6.12 -8.39
N THR A 85 13.55 -4.95 -8.52
CA THR A 85 12.79 -4.36 -7.41
C THR A 85 11.56 -5.21 -7.07
N GLU A 86 10.83 -5.70 -8.08
CA GLU A 86 9.69 -6.60 -7.88
C GLU A 86 10.12 -7.95 -7.29
N SER A 87 11.30 -8.46 -7.66
CA SER A 87 11.84 -9.71 -7.11
C SER A 87 12.09 -9.64 -5.60
N LEU A 88 12.38 -8.45 -5.06
CA LEU A 88 12.50 -8.23 -3.62
C LEU A 88 11.20 -8.57 -2.88
N PHE A 89 10.05 -8.33 -3.51
CA PHE A 89 8.76 -8.68 -2.95
C PHE A 89 8.41 -10.14 -3.26
N SER A 90 8.35 -10.51 -4.55
CA SER A 90 7.83 -11.81 -4.99
C SER A 90 8.62 -13.00 -4.46
N THR A 91 9.96 -12.92 -4.46
CA THR A 91 10.84 -13.99 -3.93
C THR A 91 10.63 -14.18 -2.44
N SER A 92 10.58 -13.08 -1.68
CA SER A 92 10.33 -13.14 -0.24
C SER A 92 8.95 -13.69 0.08
N LEU A 93 7.92 -13.29 -0.69
CA LEU A 93 6.54 -13.75 -0.52
C LEU A 93 6.41 -15.25 -0.78
N ILE A 94 6.97 -15.77 -1.88
CA ILE A 94 6.92 -17.20 -2.21
C ILE A 94 7.59 -18.03 -1.11
N TRP A 95 8.79 -17.61 -0.69
CA TRP A 95 9.55 -18.33 0.33
C TRP A 95 8.84 -18.32 1.69
N ASP A 96 8.48 -17.15 2.21
CA ASP A 96 7.85 -17.02 3.53
C ASP A 96 6.47 -17.68 3.55
N SER A 97 5.65 -17.47 2.51
CA SER A 97 4.31 -18.08 2.42
C SER A 97 4.38 -19.61 2.37
N TRP A 98 5.33 -20.19 1.61
CA TRP A 98 5.51 -21.64 1.60
C TRP A 98 6.06 -22.17 2.92
N ARG A 99 7.12 -21.53 3.45
CA ARG A 99 7.81 -21.95 4.67
C ARG A 99 6.88 -21.95 5.89
N ASP A 100 6.10 -20.88 6.05
CA ASP A 100 5.33 -20.63 7.28
C ASP A 100 3.90 -21.18 7.22
N LEU A 101 3.36 -21.42 6.01
CA LEU A 101 1.97 -21.88 5.84
C LEU A 101 1.83 -22.99 4.78
N GLY A 102 2.33 -22.75 3.58
CA GLY A 102 2.02 -23.56 2.40
C GLY A 102 2.39 -25.03 2.54
N LYS A 103 3.58 -25.33 3.08
CA LYS A 103 4.06 -26.70 3.29
C LYS A 103 3.09 -27.52 4.15
N ASP A 104 2.71 -27.00 5.31
CA ASP A 104 1.85 -27.70 6.26
C ASP A 104 0.39 -27.74 5.78
N LEU A 105 -0.04 -26.71 5.06
CA LEU A 105 -1.37 -26.65 4.48
C LEU A 105 -1.55 -27.72 3.39
N VAL A 106 -0.60 -27.82 2.45
CA VAL A 106 -0.61 -28.85 1.40
C VAL A 106 -0.49 -30.26 2.00
N ALA A 107 0.38 -30.46 3.00
CA ALA A 107 0.51 -31.74 3.66
C ALA A 107 -0.80 -32.19 4.33
N ARG A 108 -1.47 -31.29 5.05
CA ARG A 108 -2.77 -31.56 5.69
C ARG A 108 -3.87 -31.84 4.67
N TRP A 109 -3.91 -31.11 3.57
CA TRP A 109 -4.86 -31.37 2.49
C TRP A 109 -4.68 -32.78 1.92
N ASN A 110 -3.45 -33.17 1.58
CA ASN A 110 -3.16 -34.50 1.03
C ASN A 110 -3.52 -35.62 2.01
N ALA A 111 -3.29 -35.42 3.31
CA ALA A 111 -3.67 -36.39 4.34
C ALA A 111 -5.20 -36.51 4.50
N THR A 112 -5.92 -35.39 4.39
CA THR A 112 -7.39 -35.35 4.54
C THR A 112 -8.11 -35.85 3.30
N TYR A 113 -7.55 -35.57 2.11
CA TYR A 113 -8.17 -35.86 0.82
C TYR A 113 -7.18 -36.55 -0.16
N PRO A 114 -6.81 -37.83 0.09
CA PRO A 114 -5.73 -38.50 -0.65
C PRO A 114 -5.91 -38.58 -2.18
N ASN A 115 -7.15 -38.51 -2.66
CA ASN A 115 -7.48 -38.63 -4.09
C ASN A 115 -8.00 -37.32 -4.71
N ALA A 116 -8.00 -36.20 -3.97
CA ALA A 116 -8.52 -34.92 -4.47
C ALA A 116 -7.52 -34.12 -5.31
N GLY A 117 -6.27 -34.61 -5.42
CA GLY A 117 -5.18 -33.88 -6.08
C GLY A 117 -4.68 -32.69 -5.26
N PHE A 118 -4.04 -31.74 -5.92
CA PHE A 118 -3.52 -30.54 -5.28
C PHE A 118 -4.66 -29.65 -4.74
N PRO A 119 -4.48 -28.93 -3.61
CA PRO A 119 -5.55 -28.09 -3.06
C PRO A 119 -6.08 -27.07 -4.08
N PRO A 120 -7.39 -26.78 -4.09
CA PRO A 120 -8.03 -25.90 -5.05
C PRO A 120 -7.80 -24.41 -4.70
N PHE A 121 -6.54 -24.00 -4.60
CA PHE A 121 -6.16 -22.61 -4.42
C PHE A 121 -6.46 -21.77 -5.66
N ASP A 122 -6.60 -20.46 -5.48
CA ASP A 122 -6.59 -19.49 -6.57
C ASP A 122 -5.28 -19.59 -7.39
N LEU A 123 -5.26 -19.01 -8.58
CA LEU A 123 -4.16 -19.15 -9.53
C LEU A 123 -2.81 -18.71 -8.93
N GLU A 124 -2.78 -17.56 -8.26
CA GLU A 124 -1.53 -16.98 -7.73
C GLU A 124 -0.96 -17.82 -6.60
N THR A 125 -1.78 -18.15 -5.60
CA THR A 125 -1.35 -19.01 -4.48
C THR A 125 -0.92 -20.39 -4.98
N ARG A 126 -1.67 -20.97 -5.93
CA ARG A 126 -1.35 -22.27 -6.53
C ARG A 126 0.00 -22.23 -7.24
N ASN A 127 0.23 -21.22 -8.07
CA ASN A 127 1.49 -21.05 -8.81
C ASN A 127 2.66 -20.87 -7.86
N GLY A 128 2.52 -20.06 -6.81
CA GLY A 128 3.55 -19.89 -5.79
C GLY A 128 3.91 -21.20 -5.09
N TYR A 129 2.91 -21.99 -4.69
CA TYR A 129 3.15 -23.25 -3.97
C TYR A 129 3.62 -24.41 -4.86
N ILE A 130 3.19 -24.49 -6.12
CA ILE A 130 3.74 -25.46 -7.07
C ILE A 130 5.22 -25.15 -7.34
N ASN A 131 5.56 -23.87 -7.47
CA ASN A 131 6.91 -23.43 -7.77
C ASN A 131 7.77 -23.16 -6.53
N HIS A 132 7.36 -23.59 -5.33
CA HIS A 132 8.11 -23.26 -4.10
C HIS A 132 9.59 -23.67 -4.13
N GLY A 133 9.95 -24.70 -4.90
CA GLY A 133 11.32 -25.18 -5.05
C GLY A 133 12.21 -24.33 -5.96
N THR A 134 11.67 -23.32 -6.65
CA THR A 134 12.47 -22.39 -7.47
C THR A 134 13.21 -21.35 -6.64
N VAL A 135 12.78 -21.13 -5.39
CA VAL A 135 13.45 -20.26 -4.42
C VAL A 135 14.14 -21.14 -3.39
N ASN A 136 15.38 -20.77 -3.03
CA ASN A 136 16.15 -21.43 -1.98
C ASN A 136 16.57 -20.41 -0.91
N GLN A 137 17.13 -20.90 0.20
CA GLN A 137 17.56 -20.05 1.32
C GLN A 137 18.55 -18.96 0.88
N SER A 138 19.50 -19.28 -0.02
CA SER A 138 20.49 -18.30 -0.50
C SER A 138 19.83 -17.18 -1.29
N ALA A 139 18.90 -17.49 -2.19
CA ALA A 139 18.14 -16.50 -2.94
C ALA A 139 17.26 -15.65 -2.02
N TYR A 140 16.66 -16.27 -0.99
CA TYR A 140 15.91 -15.56 0.05
C TYR A 140 16.81 -14.58 0.83
N ASP A 141 17.97 -15.04 1.32
CA ASP A 141 18.89 -14.21 2.09
C ASP A 141 19.42 -13.03 1.26
N GLU A 142 19.67 -13.25 -0.03
CA GLU A 142 20.03 -12.20 -0.98
C GLU A 142 18.93 -11.13 -1.11
N VAL A 143 17.68 -11.52 -1.36
CA VAL A 143 16.60 -10.52 -1.45
C VAL A 143 16.34 -9.82 -0.13
N ILE A 144 16.47 -10.49 1.02
CA ILE A 144 16.34 -9.85 2.34
C ILE A 144 17.45 -8.81 2.57
N LYS A 145 18.68 -9.11 2.14
CA LYS A 145 19.78 -8.12 2.16
C LYS A 145 19.43 -6.91 1.30
N HIS A 146 19.01 -7.12 0.05
CA HIS A 146 18.72 -6.02 -0.87
C HIS A 146 17.45 -5.23 -0.51
N LYS A 147 16.45 -5.84 0.15
CA LYS A 147 15.33 -5.11 0.77
C LYS A 147 15.81 -4.08 1.79
N LYS A 148 16.81 -4.42 2.63
CA LYS A 148 17.39 -3.47 3.60
C LYS A 148 18.12 -2.33 2.90
N GLU A 149 18.84 -2.62 1.82
CA GLU A 149 19.51 -1.60 1.00
C GLU A 149 18.49 -0.66 0.33
N PHE A 150 17.41 -1.22 -0.22
CA PHE A 150 16.28 -0.46 -0.77
C PHE A 150 15.67 0.45 0.28
N ALA A 151 15.29 -0.09 1.44
CA ALA A 151 14.73 0.69 2.55
C ALA A 151 15.66 1.82 3.00
N THR A 152 16.96 1.53 3.11
CA THR A 152 17.98 2.53 3.50
C THR A 152 18.07 3.66 2.48
N PHE A 153 18.12 3.32 1.18
CA PHE A 153 18.16 4.30 0.11
C PHE A 153 16.88 5.16 0.08
N ALA A 154 15.71 4.51 0.05
CA ALA A 154 14.44 5.20 -0.07
C ALA A 154 14.13 6.08 1.15
N THR A 155 14.48 5.64 2.37
CA THR A 155 14.30 6.49 3.56
C THR A 155 15.28 7.66 3.61
N LYS A 156 16.45 7.54 2.99
CA LYS A 156 17.38 8.67 2.85
C LYS A 156 16.93 9.67 1.78
N GLU A 157 16.38 9.19 0.66
CA GLU A 157 16.12 10.04 -0.50
C GLU A 157 14.66 10.52 -0.61
N ILE A 158 13.72 9.82 0.02
CA ILE A 158 12.28 10.05 -0.16
C ILE A 158 11.57 10.37 1.17
N LEU A 159 11.60 9.45 2.13
CA LEU A 159 10.92 9.58 3.42
C LEU A 159 11.94 9.60 4.55
N ARG A 160 12.34 10.79 5.00
CA ARG A 160 13.40 11.00 6.01
C ARG A 160 12.84 11.09 7.44
N PRO A 161 13.64 10.73 8.47
CA PRO A 161 13.22 10.82 9.86
C PRO A 161 13.31 12.25 10.39
N SER A 162 12.42 12.59 11.33
CA SER A 162 12.43 13.87 12.05
C SER A 162 12.32 13.63 13.55
N LYS A 163 13.21 14.24 14.34
CA LYS A 163 13.14 14.15 15.80
C LYS A 163 11.89 14.83 16.38
N LYS A 164 11.34 15.84 15.67
CA LYS A 164 10.19 16.63 16.13
C LYS A 164 8.85 16.03 15.70
N THR A 165 8.80 15.53 14.47
CA THR A 165 7.55 15.10 13.82
C THR A 165 7.51 13.61 13.49
N CYS A 166 8.49 12.83 13.97
CA CYS A 166 8.78 11.44 13.59
C CYS A 166 9.24 11.26 12.14
N SER A 167 8.47 11.78 11.18
CA SER A 167 8.77 11.81 9.74
C SER A 167 8.95 13.26 9.28
N GLU A 168 9.86 13.57 8.36
CA GLU A 168 9.97 14.93 7.80
C GLU A 168 8.76 15.31 6.94
N SER A 169 8.16 14.31 6.30
CA SER A 169 7.04 14.45 5.38
C SER A 169 6.09 13.25 5.47
N ILE A 170 4.91 13.37 4.87
CA ILE A 170 3.98 12.26 4.62
C ILE A 170 3.83 12.14 3.10
N MET A 171 4.03 10.95 2.56
CA MET A 171 3.73 10.69 1.16
C MET A 171 2.27 10.32 0.99
N ILE A 172 1.61 10.94 0.01
CA ILE A 172 0.28 10.53 -0.42
C ILE A 172 0.40 9.50 -1.54
N LEU A 173 -0.41 8.46 -1.49
CA LEU A 173 -0.49 7.42 -2.50
C LEU A 173 -1.97 7.11 -2.80
N GLU A 174 -2.18 6.46 -3.93
CA GLU A 174 -3.40 5.70 -4.20
C GLU A 174 -2.99 4.26 -4.52
N SER A 175 -3.56 3.32 -3.77
CA SER A 175 -3.27 1.89 -3.91
C SER A 175 -4.42 1.12 -4.56
N GLY A 176 -5.24 1.81 -5.36
CA GLY A 176 -6.43 1.27 -5.98
C GLY A 176 -6.31 1.24 -7.51
N ALA A 177 -7.47 1.20 -8.17
CA ALA A 177 -7.52 1.18 -9.63
C ALA A 177 -7.63 2.60 -10.23
N GLY A 178 -7.10 3.63 -9.56
CA GLY A 178 -7.13 5.01 -10.02
C GLY A 178 -8.53 5.64 -9.98
N GLY A 179 -9.33 5.29 -8.97
CA GLY A 179 -10.72 5.73 -8.85
C GLY A 179 -11.69 5.04 -9.83
N LEU A 180 -11.36 3.84 -10.30
CA LEU A 180 -12.21 2.97 -11.11
C LEU A 180 -12.58 1.70 -10.31
N PRO A 181 -13.71 1.05 -10.60
CA PRO A 181 -14.01 -0.28 -10.06
C PRO A 181 -13.00 -1.31 -10.59
N SER A 182 -12.65 -2.27 -9.73
CA SER A 182 -11.93 -3.48 -10.12
C SER A 182 -12.77 -4.70 -9.76
N TYR A 183 -13.05 -5.52 -10.77
CA TYR A 183 -13.93 -6.68 -10.70
C TYR A 183 -13.13 -7.96 -10.44
N ARG A 184 -13.79 -8.91 -9.80
CA ARG A 184 -13.25 -10.27 -9.58
C ARG A 184 -13.08 -11.02 -10.90
N GLU A 185 -14.01 -10.82 -11.82
CA GLU A 185 -13.91 -11.34 -13.18
C GLU A 185 -12.92 -10.48 -13.96
N GLU A 186 -11.73 -11.03 -14.20
CA GLU A 186 -10.60 -10.31 -14.78
C GLU A 186 -10.93 -9.65 -16.12
N PHE A 187 -11.69 -10.34 -16.98
CA PHE A 187 -12.04 -9.83 -18.31
C PHE A 187 -12.82 -8.50 -18.24
N LEU A 188 -13.58 -8.26 -17.18
CA LEU A 188 -14.31 -7.00 -16.98
C LEU A 188 -13.40 -5.82 -16.67
N ASN A 189 -12.18 -6.06 -16.20
CA ASN A 189 -11.21 -4.99 -15.92
C ASN A 189 -10.52 -4.45 -17.17
N HIS A 190 -10.69 -5.12 -18.32
CA HIS A 190 -10.27 -4.61 -19.62
C HIS A 190 -11.30 -3.69 -20.28
N GLU A 191 -12.53 -3.65 -19.76
CA GLU A 191 -13.60 -2.80 -20.28
C GLU A 191 -13.41 -1.33 -19.91
N GLU A 192 -13.99 -0.43 -20.71
CA GLU A 192 -13.96 1.00 -20.42
C GLU A 192 -14.63 1.32 -19.08
N GLY A 193 -13.98 2.15 -18.27
CA GLY A 193 -14.51 2.56 -16.95
C GLY A 193 -14.25 1.55 -15.83
N ALA A 194 -13.44 0.52 -16.07
CA ALA A 194 -12.89 -0.37 -15.06
C ALA A 194 -11.35 -0.27 -15.00
N GLY A 195 -10.75 -0.83 -13.97
CA GLY A 195 -9.30 -0.89 -13.85
C GLY A 195 -8.81 -2.04 -13.01
N PHE A 196 -7.52 -2.34 -13.16
CA PHE A 196 -6.82 -3.31 -12.35
C PHE A 196 -6.33 -2.68 -11.05
N LEU A 197 -6.38 -3.43 -9.95
CA LEU A 197 -5.75 -3.05 -8.67
C LEU A 197 -4.21 -3.13 -8.71
N TYR A 198 -3.66 -3.68 -9.79
CA TYR A 198 -2.22 -3.74 -10.01
C TYR A 198 -1.83 -2.91 -11.23
N MET A 199 -0.53 -2.64 -11.31
CA MET A 199 0.08 -1.85 -12.36
C MET A 199 -0.29 -2.37 -13.76
N THR A 200 -0.99 -1.53 -14.52
CA THR A 200 -1.22 -1.76 -15.96
C THR A 200 -0.80 -0.57 -16.81
N ASP A 201 -0.43 0.56 -16.19
CA ASP A 201 0.09 1.72 -16.91
C ASP A 201 1.61 1.58 -17.07
N PRO A 202 2.14 1.53 -18.30
CA PRO A 202 3.58 1.49 -18.55
C PRO A 202 4.35 2.71 -18.00
N LYS A 203 3.67 3.81 -17.69
CA LYS A 203 4.27 5.00 -17.05
C LYS A 203 4.57 4.78 -15.56
N GLN A 204 3.85 3.88 -14.91
CA GLN A 204 4.14 3.48 -13.54
C GLN A 204 5.31 2.50 -13.58
N TRP A 205 6.44 2.89 -13.00
CA TRP A 205 7.66 2.05 -13.00
C TRP A 205 7.60 0.94 -11.93
N LEU A 206 6.93 1.19 -10.82
CA LEU A 206 6.70 0.22 -9.75
C LEU A 206 5.26 0.37 -9.26
N ASN A 207 4.61 -0.75 -8.96
CA ASN A 207 3.30 -0.70 -8.30
C ASN A 207 3.43 0.03 -6.95
N PRO A 208 2.68 1.13 -6.69
CA PRO A 208 2.80 1.89 -5.45
C PRO A 208 2.54 1.05 -4.19
N LEU A 209 1.77 -0.04 -4.30
CA LEU A 209 1.55 -1.02 -3.22
C LEU A 209 2.84 -1.69 -2.73
N LEU A 210 3.90 -1.70 -3.53
CA LEU A 210 5.19 -2.30 -3.16
C LEU A 210 6.07 -1.35 -2.35
N LEU A 211 5.78 -0.03 -2.34
CA LEU A 211 6.62 0.93 -1.64
C LEU A 211 6.61 0.69 -0.12
N SER A 212 5.45 0.72 0.54
CA SER A 212 5.36 0.50 1.99
C SER A 212 6.09 -0.77 2.47
N PRO A 213 5.85 -1.97 1.90
CA PRO A 213 6.52 -3.19 2.35
C PRO A 213 8.02 -3.22 2.03
N LEU A 214 8.48 -2.59 0.93
CA LEU A 214 9.92 -2.51 0.62
C LEU A 214 10.66 -1.48 1.48
N LEU A 215 10.00 -0.37 1.83
CA LEU A 215 10.55 0.65 2.74
C LEU A 215 10.48 0.24 4.22
N SER A 216 9.65 -0.76 4.55
CA SER A 216 9.20 -1.02 5.93
C SER A 216 8.52 0.22 6.55
N ALA A 217 7.83 1.00 5.71
CA ALA A 217 7.18 2.25 6.08
C ALA A 217 5.72 2.00 6.47
N PRO A 218 5.23 2.59 7.58
CA PRO A 218 3.82 2.52 7.92
C PRO A 218 2.98 3.29 6.90
N GLN A 219 1.86 2.68 6.49
CA GLN A 219 0.89 3.24 5.56
C GLN A 219 -0.52 3.07 6.13
N ILE A 220 -1.34 4.11 6.03
CA ILE A 220 -2.76 4.03 6.39
C ILE A 220 -3.64 4.56 5.26
N GLY A 221 -4.59 3.73 4.82
CA GLY A 221 -5.61 4.11 3.86
C GLY A 221 -6.80 4.75 4.57
N ILE A 222 -7.16 5.96 4.15
CA ILE A 222 -8.30 6.71 4.68
C ILE A 222 -9.32 6.91 3.58
N PRO A 223 -10.58 6.45 3.73
CA PRO A 223 -11.66 6.84 2.85
C PRO A 223 -11.92 8.35 2.98
N ILE A 224 -11.75 9.08 1.87
CA ILE A 224 -11.86 10.55 1.82
C ILE A 224 -13.07 11.03 1.02
N GLY A 225 -13.73 10.13 0.30
CA GLY A 225 -14.92 10.45 -0.46
C GLY A 225 -15.46 9.23 -1.20
N GLN A 226 -16.37 9.49 -2.13
CA GLN A 226 -16.92 8.47 -3.01
C GLN A 226 -17.41 9.10 -4.30
N VAL A 227 -17.31 8.37 -5.41
CA VAL A 227 -17.77 8.81 -6.73
C VAL A 227 -18.81 7.85 -7.28
N ASP A 228 -19.64 8.31 -8.20
CA ASP A 228 -20.56 7.43 -8.93
C ASP A 228 -19.83 6.66 -10.03
N TYR A 229 -20.17 5.39 -10.19
CA TYR A 229 -19.80 4.58 -11.34
C TYR A 229 -20.99 3.72 -11.81
N LYS A 230 -20.95 3.27 -13.07
CA LYS A 230 -21.92 2.31 -13.61
C LYS A 230 -21.40 0.90 -13.40
N SER A 231 -22.09 0.10 -12.60
CA SER A 231 -21.72 -1.28 -12.34
C SER A 231 -22.24 -2.18 -13.45
N VAL A 232 -21.35 -2.97 -14.05
CA VAL A 232 -21.72 -4.00 -15.05
C VAL A 232 -22.31 -5.25 -14.39
N ILE A 233 -22.11 -5.42 -13.08
CA ILE A 233 -22.63 -6.56 -12.31
C ILE A 233 -24.09 -6.32 -11.92
N SER A 234 -24.38 -5.15 -11.36
CA SER A 234 -25.73 -4.81 -10.86
C SER A 234 -26.56 -3.99 -11.85
N LEU A 235 -25.94 -3.56 -12.96
CA LEU A 235 -26.58 -2.78 -14.03
C LEU A 235 -27.20 -1.45 -13.55
N GLN A 236 -26.68 -0.89 -12.46
CA GLN A 236 -27.11 0.37 -11.86
C GLN A 236 -25.93 1.27 -11.53
N THR A 237 -26.22 2.53 -11.20
CA THR A 237 -25.22 3.43 -10.63
C THR A 237 -24.95 3.05 -9.17
N GLU A 238 -23.68 2.90 -8.83
CA GLU A 238 -23.20 2.61 -7.49
C GLU A 238 -22.14 3.61 -7.04
N LYS A 239 -21.82 3.61 -5.74
CA LYS A 239 -20.80 4.49 -5.15
C LYS A 239 -19.50 3.73 -4.98
N LEU A 240 -18.44 4.23 -5.58
CA LEU A 240 -17.07 3.74 -5.39
C LEU A 240 -16.39 4.59 -4.31
N PRO A 241 -15.94 4.01 -3.19
CA PRO A 241 -15.14 4.71 -2.20
C PRO A 241 -13.80 5.18 -2.80
N ILE A 242 -13.42 6.42 -2.50
CA ILE A 242 -12.10 6.96 -2.83
C ILE A 242 -11.27 6.98 -1.56
N VAL A 243 -10.13 6.31 -1.61
CA VAL A 243 -9.21 6.13 -0.48
C VAL A 243 -7.89 6.81 -0.82
N MET A 244 -7.37 7.60 0.10
CA MET A 244 -6.01 8.13 0.04
C MET A 244 -5.16 7.41 1.06
N ASP A 245 -4.02 6.91 0.62
CA ASP A 245 -3.02 6.31 1.47
C ASP A 245 -2.03 7.38 1.96
N LEU A 246 -1.73 7.36 3.25
CA LEU A 246 -0.73 8.20 3.89
C LEU A 246 0.40 7.32 4.39
N MET A 247 1.60 7.51 3.84
CA MET A 247 2.81 6.76 4.19
C MET A 247 3.84 7.67 4.87
N ALA A 248 4.46 7.19 5.95
CA ALA A 248 5.44 7.94 6.73
C ALA A 248 6.75 7.16 6.94
N TYR A 249 7.75 7.80 7.56
CA TYR A 249 9.01 7.14 7.93
C TYR A 249 8.76 5.86 8.79
N PRO A 250 9.57 4.79 8.61
CA PRO A 250 9.48 3.58 9.44
C PRO A 250 9.41 3.83 10.96
N GLY A 251 8.45 3.21 11.64
CA GLY A 251 8.22 3.37 13.08
C GLY A 251 7.35 4.58 13.47
N CYS A 252 6.85 5.36 12.50
CA CYS A 252 5.95 6.49 12.71
C CYS A 252 4.45 6.13 12.70
N ASP A 253 4.10 4.87 12.97
CA ASP A 253 2.72 4.37 13.04
C ASP A 253 1.85 5.23 13.96
N ASN A 254 2.33 5.51 15.17
CA ASN A 254 1.60 6.34 16.14
C ASN A 254 1.32 7.75 15.60
N MET A 255 2.26 8.34 14.86
CA MET A 255 2.05 9.65 14.24
C MET A 255 0.89 9.61 13.23
N LEU A 256 0.82 8.58 12.40
CA LEU A 256 -0.29 8.41 11.45
C LEU A 256 -1.62 8.16 12.16
N LEU A 257 -1.62 7.36 13.24
CA LEU A 257 -2.84 7.14 14.03
C LEU A 257 -3.31 8.42 14.73
N ASP A 258 -2.39 9.22 15.31
CA ASP A 258 -2.69 10.53 15.90
C ASP A 258 -3.22 11.51 14.85
N LEU A 259 -2.67 11.47 13.62
CA LEU A 259 -3.15 12.28 12.51
C LEU A 259 -4.59 11.93 12.15
N VAL A 260 -4.93 10.65 12.07
CA VAL A 260 -6.31 10.18 11.83
C VAL A 260 -7.25 10.66 12.93
N GLU A 261 -6.87 10.55 14.21
CA GLU A 261 -7.67 11.08 15.32
C GLU A 261 -7.88 12.59 15.15
N LYS A 262 -6.83 13.34 14.81
CA LYS A 262 -6.93 14.79 14.64
C LYS A 262 -7.84 15.20 13.50
N LEU A 263 -7.75 14.50 12.37
CA LEU A 263 -8.62 14.74 11.20
C LEU A 263 -10.08 14.46 11.55
N ALA A 264 -10.34 13.43 12.34
CA ALA A 264 -11.69 13.11 12.80
C ALA A 264 -12.24 14.15 13.78
N GLU A 265 -11.45 14.59 14.75
CA GLU A 265 -11.83 15.66 15.68
C GLU A 265 -12.21 16.96 14.95
N LYS A 266 -11.49 17.26 13.86
CA LYS A 266 -11.77 18.41 12.99
C LYS A 266 -12.95 18.19 12.04
N GLY A 267 -13.52 16.98 11.99
CA GLY A 267 -14.60 16.62 11.07
C GLY A 267 -14.16 16.53 9.60
N VAL A 268 -12.85 16.45 9.34
CA VAL A 268 -12.28 16.33 7.99
C VAL A 268 -12.56 14.94 7.42
N ILE A 269 -12.42 13.90 8.24
CA ILE A 269 -12.75 12.52 7.88
C ILE A 269 -14.00 12.04 8.61
N LYS A 270 -14.73 11.13 7.99
CA LYS A 270 -16.04 10.65 8.47
C LYS A 270 -15.94 9.20 8.93
N THR A 271 -16.86 8.80 9.81
CA THR A 271 -17.02 7.40 10.18
C THR A 271 -17.51 6.60 8.99
N VAL A 272 -16.80 5.53 8.65
CA VAL A 272 -17.19 4.63 7.57
C VAL A 272 -18.43 3.81 7.95
N LYS A 273 -19.29 3.53 6.97
CA LYS A 273 -20.49 2.71 7.13
C LYS A 273 -20.38 1.39 6.37
N THR A 274 -21.22 0.45 6.74
CA THR A 274 -21.49 -0.77 5.97
C THR A 274 -22.63 -0.49 4.97
N GLY A 275 -22.54 -1.04 3.75
CA GLY A 275 -23.64 -1.00 2.77
C GLY A 275 -23.23 -0.35 1.44
N ARG A 276 -24.20 0.31 0.80
CA ARG A 276 -24.06 0.87 -0.56
C ARG A 276 -23.24 2.16 -0.65
N THR A 277 -22.94 2.80 0.48
CA THR A 277 -22.18 4.05 0.56
C THR A 277 -21.09 3.94 1.62
N ALA A 278 -19.99 4.67 1.41
CA ALA A 278 -18.86 4.68 2.32
C ALA A 278 -19.16 5.40 3.65
N PHE A 279 -20.11 6.35 3.66
CA PHE A 279 -20.44 7.22 4.80
C PHE A 279 -21.95 7.41 4.96
#